data_AF-A0A8T3MWA4-F1
#
_entry.id   AF-A0A8T3MWA4-F1
#
_cell.length_a   1.000
_cell.length_b   1.000
_cell.length_c   1.000
_cell.angle_alpha   90.00
_cell.angle_beta   90.00
_cell.angle_gamma   90.00
#
_symmetry.space_group_name_H-M   'P 1'
#
loop_
_entity.id
_entity.type
_entity.pdbx_description
1 polymer ?
#
loop_
_entity_poly.entity_id
_entity_poly.type
_entity_poly.pdbx_seq_one_letter_code
_entity_poly.pdbx_strand_id
1 'polypeptide(L)'
;MALFPRLRLRDPAIDLVDLPWEQPLDEWSSDRLSFRHVPVGPSRHLVRFLVSSGILYALKELPLDVARAEYGVLLHLENLGLPTVEAAGVAEAPARDSAILVTKFLPHSLQYRRLMMRLPPGSGSYRERLLDAMAFLLVDLHRSGVFWGDCSLANTLFRRDGDRIQAYLVDAETSEVFPSLSDGQRQYDLEILIENVAFGLADLGAMQGWGEENEDDSISTRTPPTVASGSG
;
A
#
# COMPACT_ATOMS: atom_id res chain seq x y z
N MET A 1 18.05 -18.65 27.44
CA MET A 1 16.82 -17.96 27.91
C MET A 1 16.61 -16.80 26.96
N ALA A 2 15.53 -16.81 26.16
CA ALA A 2 15.26 -15.69 25.27
C ALA A 2 14.98 -14.45 26.13
N LEU A 3 15.63 -13.33 25.81
CA LEU A 3 15.37 -12.06 26.50
C LEU A 3 14.05 -11.51 26.00
N PHE A 4 13.18 -11.13 26.93
CA PHE A 4 11.91 -10.51 26.57
C PHE A 4 12.16 -9.19 25.84
N PRO A 5 11.46 -8.92 24.71
CA PRO A 5 11.67 -7.71 23.95
C PRO A 5 11.19 -6.46 24.71
N ARG A 6 11.67 -5.29 24.28
CA ARG A 6 11.14 -4.01 24.75
C ARG A 6 9.81 -3.75 24.04
N LEU A 7 8.73 -4.11 24.73
CA LEU A 7 7.37 -3.97 24.23
C LEU A 7 6.81 -2.58 24.53
N ARG A 8 6.30 -1.90 23.49
CA ARG A 8 5.54 -0.66 23.60
C ARG A 8 4.22 -0.86 22.87
N LEU A 9 3.12 -0.92 23.61
CA LEU A 9 1.77 -0.98 23.06
C LEU A 9 1.07 0.35 23.33
N ARG A 10 0.35 0.83 22.33
CA ARG A 10 -0.54 2.01 22.40
C ARG A 10 -2.00 1.60 22.44
N ASP A 11 -2.30 0.39 21.98
CA ASP A 11 -3.65 -0.16 22.01
C ASP A 11 -3.96 -0.78 23.38
N PRO A 12 -5.08 -0.42 24.03
CA PRO A 12 -5.49 -1.02 25.29
C PRO A 12 -5.99 -2.47 25.16
N ALA A 13 -6.03 -3.06 23.96
CA ALA A 13 -6.37 -4.47 23.75
C ALA A 13 -5.48 -5.37 24.62
N ILE A 14 -6.05 -5.82 25.75
CA ILE A 14 -5.38 -6.60 26.79
C ILE A 14 -4.73 -7.83 26.17
N ASP A 15 -5.40 -8.49 25.22
CA ASP A 15 -4.92 -9.71 24.59
C ASP A 15 -3.60 -9.53 23.80
N LEU A 16 -3.21 -8.31 23.42
CA LEU A 16 -1.91 -8.09 22.77
C LEU A 16 -0.74 -8.29 23.75
N VAL A 17 -0.94 -8.09 25.06
CA VAL A 17 0.14 -8.28 26.04
C VAL A 17 0.52 -9.76 26.20
N ASP A 18 -0.41 -10.67 25.91
CA ASP A 18 -0.27 -12.11 26.10
C ASP A 18 0.31 -12.85 24.89
N LEU A 19 0.71 -12.12 23.85
CA LEU A 19 1.33 -12.70 22.66
C LEU A 19 2.77 -13.16 22.94
N PRO A 20 3.29 -14.18 22.22
CA PRO A 20 4.62 -14.76 22.48
C PRO A 20 5.74 -13.88 21.91
N TRP A 21 5.86 -12.65 22.42
CA TRP A 21 6.79 -11.62 21.95
C TRP A 21 8.27 -12.04 22.01
N GLU A 22 8.61 -12.98 22.88
CA GLU A 22 9.95 -13.56 22.99
C GLU A 22 10.35 -14.44 21.78
N GLN A 23 9.40 -14.82 20.92
CA GLN A 23 9.62 -15.67 19.75
C GLN A 23 9.62 -14.86 18.45
N PRO A 24 10.39 -15.28 17.43
CA PRO A 24 10.22 -14.83 16.05
C PRO A 24 8.77 -15.02 15.58
N LEU A 25 8.28 -14.15 14.69
CA LEU A 25 6.88 -14.10 14.31
C LEU A 25 6.44 -15.33 13.50
N ASP A 26 7.35 -16.02 12.80
CA ASP A 26 7.07 -17.27 12.08
C ASP A 26 6.83 -18.47 13.01
N GLU A 27 7.42 -18.46 14.20
CA GLU A 27 7.27 -19.53 15.20
C GLU A 27 5.93 -19.47 15.96
N TRP A 28 5.16 -18.39 15.83
CA TRP A 28 3.91 -18.22 16.59
C TRP A 28 2.84 -19.23 16.14
N SER A 29 2.34 -20.03 17.08
CA SER A 29 1.38 -21.12 16.81
C SER A 29 0.01 -20.61 16.34
N SER A 30 -0.44 -21.15 15.21
CA SER A 30 -1.79 -20.89 14.66
C SER A 30 -2.92 -21.63 15.40
N ASP A 31 -2.60 -22.61 16.25
CA ASP A 31 -3.61 -23.37 16.99
C ASP A 31 -4.16 -22.59 18.18
N ARG A 32 -3.38 -21.65 18.70
CA ARG A 32 -3.72 -20.84 19.88
C ARG A 32 -4.09 -19.40 19.53
N LEU A 33 -3.62 -18.91 18.39
CA LEU A 33 -3.77 -17.53 17.95
C LEU A 33 -4.69 -17.44 16.75
N SER A 34 -5.56 -16.43 16.75
CA SER A 34 -6.59 -16.24 15.71
C SER A 34 -6.03 -15.56 14.45
N PHE A 35 -5.11 -16.22 13.74
CA PHE A 35 -4.58 -15.70 12.49
C PHE A 35 -5.62 -15.70 11.37
N ARG A 36 -5.54 -14.69 10.49
CA ARG A 36 -6.39 -14.55 9.31
C ARG A 36 -5.54 -14.48 8.06
N HIS A 37 -6.00 -15.16 7.02
CA HIS A 37 -5.41 -14.99 5.70
C HIS A 37 -5.98 -13.71 5.06
N VAL A 38 -5.13 -12.70 4.91
CA VAL A 38 -5.45 -11.49 4.16
C VAL A 38 -4.63 -11.54 2.87
N PRO A 39 -5.28 -11.63 1.70
CA PRO A 39 -4.57 -11.49 0.43
C PRO A 39 -3.95 -10.10 0.34
N VAL A 40 -2.66 -10.01 0.65
CA VAL A 40 -1.84 -8.83 0.48
C VAL A 40 -0.85 -9.03 -0.66
N GLY A 41 -0.32 -7.93 -1.20
CA GLY A 41 0.76 -7.99 -2.17
C GLY A 41 2.01 -8.64 -1.57
N PRO A 42 3.00 -8.99 -2.42
CA PRO A 42 4.28 -9.50 -1.93
C PRO A 42 4.89 -8.47 -0.96
N SER A 43 5.36 -8.95 0.19
CA SER A 43 6.14 -8.15 1.13
C SER A 43 7.55 -8.72 1.22
N ARG A 44 8.53 -7.83 1.43
CA ARG A 44 9.93 -8.22 1.67
C ARG A 44 10.13 -8.84 3.05
N HIS A 45 9.20 -8.55 3.96
CA HIS A 45 9.24 -8.94 5.36
C HIS A 45 8.10 -9.90 5.68
N LEU A 46 8.24 -10.64 6.77
CA LEU A 46 7.15 -11.49 7.24
C LEU A 46 6.02 -10.64 7.78
N VAL A 47 4.83 -10.79 7.19
CA VAL A 47 3.60 -10.17 7.67
C VAL A 47 2.58 -11.25 8.04
N ARG A 48 2.06 -11.20 9.27
CA ARG A 48 0.95 -12.05 9.72
C ARG A 48 -0.19 -11.18 10.21
N PHE A 49 -1.43 -11.61 9.95
CA PHE A 49 -2.61 -10.88 10.38
C PHE A 49 -3.30 -11.62 11.52
N LEU A 50 -3.50 -10.95 12.65
CA LEU A 50 -4.03 -11.53 13.87
C LEU A 50 -5.30 -10.80 14.28
N VAL A 51 -6.36 -11.55 14.60
CA VAL A 51 -7.54 -10.98 15.26
C VAL A 51 -7.33 -11.04 16.76
N SER A 52 -7.46 -9.90 17.42
CA SER A 52 -7.34 -9.76 18.87
C SER A 52 -8.42 -8.79 19.36
N SER A 53 -9.19 -9.17 20.38
CA SER A 53 -10.34 -8.38 20.88
C SER A 53 -11.30 -7.88 19.77
N GLY A 54 -11.49 -8.67 18.70
CA GLY A 54 -12.35 -8.33 17.56
C GLY A 54 -11.74 -7.36 16.53
N ILE A 55 -10.52 -6.87 16.75
CA ILE A 55 -9.78 -6.00 15.84
C ILE A 55 -8.76 -6.83 15.07
N LEU A 56 -8.62 -6.57 13.77
CA LEU A 56 -7.59 -7.18 12.94
C LEU A 56 -6.33 -6.34 12.97
N TYR A 57 -5.20 -6.93 13.32
CA TYR A 57 -3.87 -6.32 13.32
C TYR A 57 -3.00 -6.92 12.24
N ALA A 58 -2.11 -6.12 11.66
CA ALA A 58 -0.98 -6.58 10.88
C ALA A 58 0.27 -6.56 11.77
N LEU A 59 0.95 -7.69 11.86
CA LEU A 59 2.22 -7.86 12.54
C LEU A 59 3.28 -8.02 11.47
N LYS A 60 4.22 -7.08 11.38
CA LYS A 60 5.33 -7.06 10.43
C LYS A 60 6.62 -7.27 11.22
N GLU A 61 7.39 -8.32 10.95
CA GLU A 61 8.71 -8.54 11.55
C GLU A 61 9.80 -8.01 10.62
N LEU A 62 10.60 -7.05 11.11
CA LEU A 62 11.63 -6.34 10.33
C LEU A 62 12.95 -6.26 11.10
N PRO A 63 14.06 -5.88 10.43
CA PRO A 63 15.26 -5.41 11.12
C PRO A 63 14.95 -4.29 12.11
N LEU A 64 15.70 -4.26 13.22
CA LEU A 64 15.42 -3.40 14.37
C LEU A 64 15.41 -1.89 14.03
N ASP A 65 16.36 -1.45 13.23
CA ASP A 65 16.50 -0.05 12.80
C ASP A 65 15.36 0.35 11.85
N VAL A 66 15.02 -0.51 10.89
CA VAL A 66 13.92 -0.32 9.95
C VAL A 66 12.59 -0.19 10.68
N ALA A 67 12.29 -1.11 11.59
CA ALA A 67 11.05 -1.07 12.37
C ALA A 67 10.94 0.20 13.24
N ARG A 68 12.06 0.68 13.80
CA ARG A 68 12.09 1.92 14.59
C ARG A 68 11.79 3.14 13.74
N ALA A 69 12.40 3.21 12.55
CA ALA A 69 12.16 4.29 11.60
C ALA A 69 10.69 4.29 11.16
N GLU A 70 10.18 3.14 10.68
CA GLU A 70 8.80 2.99 10.21
C GLU A 70 7.80 3.33 11.33
N TYR A 71 7.98 2.79 12.53
CA TYR A 71 7.13 3.12 13.68
C TYR A 71 7.13 4.63 13.98
N GLY A 72 8.30 5.26 13.96
CA GLY A 72 8.44 6.72 14.16
C GLY A 72 7.69 7.53 13.11
N VAL A 73 7.77 7.14 11.84
CA VAL A 73 7.05 7.81 10.73
C VAL A 73 5.54 7.64 10.87
N LEU A 74 5.06 6.42 11.15
CA LEU A 74 3.62 6.18 11.35
C LEU A 74 3.06 7.03 12.49
N LEU A 75 3.76 7.11 13.62
CA LEU A 75 3.38 8.00 14.73
C LEU A 75 3.35 9.48 14.30
N HIS A 76 4.31 9.91 13.49
CA HIS A 76 4.34 11.27 12.98
C HIS A 76 3.13 11.57 12.09
N LEU A 77 2.82 10.67 11.14
CA LEU A 77 1.67 10.76 10.24
C LEU A 77 0.35 10.81 11.01
N GLU A 78 0.18 9.94 12.01
CA GLU A 78 -1.00 9.91 12.88
C GLU A 78 -1.19 11.24 13.64
N ASN A 79 -0.11 11.79 14.20
CA ASN A 79 -0.17 13.05 14.96
C ASN A 79 -0.58 14.23 14.07
N LEU A 80 -0.28 14.18 12.78
CA LEU A 80 -0.71 15.16 11.79
C LEU A 80 -2.12 14.90 11.24
N GLY A 81 -2.74 13.77 11.60
CA GLY A 81 -4.05 13.35 11.07
C GLY A 81 -4.00 12.94 9.60
N LEU A 82 -2.82 12.52 9.10
CA LEU A 82 -2.65 12.13 7.71
C LEU A 82 -3.25 10.74 7.44
N PRO A 83 -3.69 10.44 6.20
CA PRO A 83 -4.29 9.15 5.88
C PRO A 83 -3.26 8.00 5.89
N THR A 84 -3.09 7.37 7.05
CA THR A 84 -2.24 6.18 7.22
C THR A 84 -2.89 5.15 8.14
N VAL A 85 -2.26 3.98 8.29
CA VAL A 85 -2.63 2.96 9.28
C VAL A 85 -2.17 3.37 10.68
N GLU A 86 -2.94 3.00 11.70
CA GLU A 86 -2.61 3.30 13.09
C GLU A 86 -1.59 2.28 13.62
N ALA A 87 -0.45 2.76 14.12
CA ALA A 87 0.57 1.99 14.81
C ALA A 87 0.13 1.64 16.23
N ALA A 88 -0.33 0.41 16.39
CA ALA A 88 -0.79 -0.14 17.67
C ALA A 88 0.37 -0.43 18.64
N GLY A 89 1.59 -0.64 18.13
CA GLY A 89 2.75 -0.83 18.98
C GLY A 89 3.96 -1.40 18.24
N VAL A 90 5.03 -1.63 19.00
CA VAL A 90 6.26 -2.25 18.51
C VAL A 90 6.93 -3.06 19.63
N ALA A 91 7.42 -4.25 19.29
CA ALA A 91 8.19 -5.11 20.18
C ALA A 91 9.63 -5.21 19.65
N GLU A 92 10.58 -4.55 20.31
CA GLU A 92 11.97 -4.54 19.89
C GLU A 92 12.77 -5.64 20.56
N ALA A 93 13.45 -6.49 19.79
CA ALA A 93 14.32 -7.56 20.27
C ALA A 93 15.80 -7.30 19.88
N PRO A 94 16.54 -6.42 20.59
CA PRO A 94 17.94 -6.12 20.27
C PRO A 94 18.87 -7.34 20.20
N ALA A 95 18.58 -8.39 20.97
CA ALA A 95 19.37 -9.62 20.94
C ALA A 95 19.19 -10.43 19.63
N ARG A 96 18.11 -10.18 18.87
CA ARG A 96 17.80 -10.79 17.58
C ARG A 96 17.93 -9.80 16.41
N ASP A 97 18.38 -8.58 16.67
CA ASP A 97 18.44 -7.47 15.71
C ASP A 97 17.15 -7.29 14.87
N SER A 98 16.01 -7.50 15.51
CA SER A 98 14.69 -7.47 14.87
C SER A 98 13.65 -6.83 15.78
N ALA A 99 12.53 -6.43 15.18
CA ALA A 99 11.36 -5.97 15.89
C ALA A 99 10.08 -6.36 15.16
N ILE A 100 9.00 -6.50 15.93
CA ILE A 100 7.66 -6.72 15.39
C ILE A 100 6.89 -5.40 15.51
N LEU A 101 6.60 -4.78 14.38
CA LEU A 101 5.72 -3.62 14.26
C LEU A 101 4.27 -4.11 14.18
N VAL A 102 3.38 -3.49 14.95
CA VAL A 102 1.95 -3.82 14.99
C VAL A 102 1.15 -2.61 14.51
N THR A 103 0.37 -2.80 13.46
CA THR A 103 -0.58 -1.79 12.97
C THR A 103 -2.01 -2.32 12.98
N LYS A 104 -2.99 -1.45 13.21
CA LYS A 104 -4.39 -1.81 13.03
C LYS A 104 -4.70 -1.88 11.55
N PHE A 105 -5.29 -2.99 11.13
CA PHE A 105 -5.76 -3.12 9.77
C PHE A 105 -6.94 -2.17 9.55
N LEU A 106 -6.88 -1.37 8.48
CA LEU A 106 -7.91 -0.38 8.16
C LEU A 106 -9.24 -1.07 7.79
N PRO A 107 -10.31 -0.95 8.58
CA PRO A 107 -11.58 -1.60 8.29
C PRO A 107 -12.22 -1.06 7.01
N HIS A 108 -12.93 -1.92 6.28
CA HIS A 108 -13.63 -1.58 5.03
C HIS A 108 -12.72 -1.00 3.94
N SER A 109 -11.42 -1.19 4.06
CA SER A 109 -10.45 -0.82 3.03
C SER A 109 -10.29 -1.95 2.02
N LEU A 110 -9.93 -1.56 0.79
CA LEU A 110 -9.67 -2.48 -0.31
C LEU A 110 -8.34 -2.11 -0.96
N GLN A 111 -7.55 -3.13 -1.28
CA GLN A 111 -6.38 -2.97 -2.12
C GLN A 111 -6.80 -2.70 -3.56
N TYR A 112 -6.00 -1.89 -4.27
CA TYR A 112 -6.26 -1.52 -5.66
C TYR A 112 -6.52 -2.73 -6.56
N ARG A 113 -5.65 -3.75 -6.48
CA ARG A 113 -5.77 -4.99 -7.26
C ARG A 113 -7.13 -5.65 -7.08
N ARG A 114 -7.67 -5.68 -5.86
CA ARG A 114 -9.00 -6.26 -5.60
C ARG A 114 -10.14 -5.40 -6.11
N LEU A 115 -10.00 -4.08 -6.06
CA LEU A 115 -10.97 -3.16 -6.67
C LEU A 115 -11.01 -3.38 -8.17
N MET A 116 -9.86 -3.41 -8.83
CA MET A 116 -9.74 -3.60 -10.28
C MET A 116 -10.29 -4.95 -10.75
N MET A 117 -10.03 -6.05 -10.05
CA MET A 117 -10.59 -7.37 -10.38
C MET A 117 -12.11 -7.44 -10.30
N ARG A 118 -12.75 -6.48 -9.62
CA ARG A 118 -14.22 -6.43 -9.47
C ARG A 118 -14.88 -5.43 -10.42
N LEU A 119 -14.10 -4.61 -11.13
CA LEU A 119 -14.64 -3.57 -12.01
C LEU A 119 -14.88 -4.11 -13.42
N PRO A 120 -16.06 -3.89 -14.00
CA PRO A 120 -16.31 -4.22 -15.41
C PRO A 120 -15.37 -3.42 -16.34
N PRO A 121 -15.04 -3.97 -17.52
CA PRO A 121 -14.42 -3.22 -18.60
C PRO A 121 -15.25 -1.96 -18.90
N GLY A 122 -14.61 -0.78 -19.00
CA GLY A 122 -15.29 0.51 -19.20
C GLY A 122 -15.52 1.35 -17.93
N SER A 123 -15.04 0.91 -16.77
CA SER A 123 -15.12 1.66 -15.49
C SER A 123 -14.10 2.81 -15.38
N GLY A 124 -13.82 3.52 -16.48
CA GLY A 124 -12.77 4.56 -16.56
C GLY A 124 -12.88 5.62 -15.45
N SER A 125 -14.09 6.11 -15.20
CA SER A 125 -14.35 7.10 -14.15
C SER A 125 -14.04 6.59 -12.73
N TYR A 126 -14.13 5.29 -12.46
CA TYR A 126 -13.78 4.74 -11.15
C TYR A 126 -12.27 4.62 -10.97
N ARG A 127 -11.55 4.22 -12.03
CA ARG A 127 -10.09 4.19 -12.04
C ARG A 127 -9.50 5.58 -11.82
N GLU A 128 -10.01 6.59 -12.53
CA GLU A 128 -9.60 7.99 -12.36
C GLU A 128 -9.76 8.44 -10.90
N ARG A 129 -10.92 8.16 -10.27
CA ARG A 129 -11.14 8.50 -8.85
C ARG A 129 -10.15 7.83 -7.88
N LEU A 130 -9.64 6.64 -8.20
CA LEU A 130 -8.60 5.99 -7.39
C LEU A 130 -7.25 6.68 -7.57
N LEU A 131 -6.90 7.04 -8.80
CA LEU A 131 -5.66 7.77 -9.08
C LEU A 131 -5.70 9.18 -8.45
N ASP A 132 -6.84 9.86 -8.52
CA ASP A 132 -7.07 11.13 -7.82
C ASP A 132 -6.86 10.99 -6.31
N ALA A 133 -7.41 9.92 -5.70
CA ALA A 133 -7.23 9.66 -4.28
C ALA A 133 -5.74 9.47 -3.91
N MET A 134 -4.96 8.80 -4.76
CA MET A 134 -3.51 8.68 -4.55
C MET A 134 -2.78 10.02 -4.72
N ALA A 135 -3.16 10.81 -5.73
CA ALA A 135 -2.58 12.13 -5.94
C ALA A 135 -2.85 13.04 -4.72
N PHE A 136 -4.06 13.00 -4.16
CA PHE A 136 -4.38 13.72 -2.93
C PHE A 136 -3.54 13.25 -1.74
N LEU A 137 -3.38 11.93 -1.55
CA LEU A 137 -2.51 11.39 -0.51
C LEU A 137 -1.07 11.89 -0.67
N LEU A 138 -0.51 11.85 -1.88
CA LEU A 138 0.85 12.33 -2.12
C LEU A 138 1.00 13.83 -1.82
N VAL A 139 0.01 14.64 -2.23
CA VAL A 139 -0.03 16.07 -1.91
C VAL A 139 -0.05 16.30 -0.41
N ASP A 140 -0.88 15.58 0.34
CA ASP A 140 -0.99 15.72 1.80
C ASP A 140 0.33 15.35 2.51
N LEU A 141 0.98 14.26 2.08
CA LEU A 141 2.31 13.85 2.57
C LEU A 141 3.35 14.93 2.28
N HIS A 142 3.45 15.39 1.03
CA HIS A 142 4.46 16.36 0.61
C HIS A 142 4.27 17.74 1.25
N ARG A 143 3.03 18.17 1.46
CA ARG A 143 2.71 19.42 2.18
C ARG A 143 3.08 19.35 3.65
N SER A 144 3.13 18.14 4.20
CA SER A 144 3.47 17.86 5.59
C SER A 144 4.96 17.52 5.79
N GLY A 145 5.78 17.63 4.73
CA GLY A 145 7.21 17.36 4.81
C GLY A 145 7.57 15.87 4.78
N VAL A 146 6.65 15.00 4.36
CA VAL A 146 6.87 13.55 4.32
C VAL A 146 7.19 13.10 2.89
N PHE A 147 8.38 12.56 2.72
CA PHE A 147 8.81 11.83 1.53
C PHE A 147 8.36 10.37 1.65
N TRP A 148 7.75 9.80 0.61
CA TRP A 148 7.19 8.45 0.68
C TRP A 148 8.23 7.38 0.32
N GLY A 149 8.94 7.53 -0.80
CA GLY A 149 10.04 6.65 -1.21
C GLY A 149 9.64 5.30 -1.82
N ASP A 150 8.39 4.87 -1.66
CA ASP A 150 7.83 3.68 -2.33
C ASP A 150 6.35 3.89 -2.67
N CYS A 151 6.08 4.97 -3.40
CA CYS A 151 4.76 5.34 -3.91
C CYS A 151 4.20 4.24 -4.82
N SER A 152 3.30 3.39 -4.32
CA SER A 152 2.80 2.26 -5.12
C SER A 152 1.35 1.90 -4.80
N LEU A 153 0.68 1.25 -5.77
CA LEU A 153 -0.66 0.68 -5.58
C LEU A 153 -0.69 -0.46 -4.55
N ALA A 154 0.45 -1.13 -4.34
CA ALA A 154 0.59 -2.21 -3.37
C ALA A 154 0.65 -1.69 -1.94
N ASN A 155 1.28 -0.53 -1.75
CA ASN A 155 1.42 0.14 -0.44
C ASN A 155 0.30 1.15 -0.18
N THR A 156 -0.82 1.04 -0.91
CA THR A 156 -1.98 1.92 -0.77
C THR A 156 -3.25 1.11 -0.50
N LEU A 157 -3.99 1.51 0.54
CA LEU A 157 -5.36 1.04 0.78
C LEU A 157 -6.36 2.13 0.43
N PHE A 158 -7.48 1.72 -0.16
CA PHE A 158 -8.56 2.62 -0.54
C PHE A 158 -9.78 2.37 0.32
N ARG A 159 -10.37 3.43 0.86
CA ARG A 159 -11.63 3.37 1.60
C ARG A 159 -12.62 4.33 0.97
N ARG A 160 -13.87 3.88 0.84
CA ARG A 160 -14.96 4.77 0.44
C ARG A 160 -15.34 5.64 1.63
N ASP A 161 -15.37 6.95 1.41
CA ASP A 161 -15.83 7.93 2.39
C ASP A 161 -16.94 8.77 1.74
N GLY A 162 -18.19 8.39 2.02
CA GLY A 162 -19.36 8.93 1.35
C GLY A 162 -19.35 8.72 -0.17
N ASP A 163 -19.31 9.82 -0.91
CA ASP A 163 -19.21 9.88 -2.37
C ASP A 163 -17.76 9.85 -2.88
N ARG A 164 -16.78 9.98 -1.99
CA ARG A 164 -15.35 10.02 -2.31
C ARG A 164 -14.65 8.70 -2.02
N ILE A 165 -13.46 8.58 -2.58
CA ILE A 165 -12.51 7.53 -2.25
C ILE A 165 -11.29 8.20 -1.64
N GLN A 166 -10.86 7.71 -0.48
CA GLN A 166 -9.66 8.15 0.20
C GLN A 166 -8.59 7.06 0.10
N ALA A 167 -7.37 7.45 -0.25
CA ALA A 167 -6.19 6.60 -0.21
C ALA A 167 -5.49 6.72 1.15
N TYR A 168 -4.90 5.62 1.61
CA TYR A 168 -4.16 5.51 2.86
C TYR A 168 -2.80 4.86 2.61
N LEU A 169 -1.74 5.47 3.13
CA LEU A 169 -0.40 4.89 3.16
C LEU A 169 -0.37 3.77 4.21
N VAL A 170 0.10 2.57 3.82
CA VAL A 170 0.16 1.42 4.74
C VAL A 170 1.57 0.93 5.08
N ASP A 171 2.53 1.25 4.22
CA ASP A 171 3.92 0.91 4.42
C ASP A 171 4.73 2.21 4.37
N ALA A 172 5.36 2.53 5.50
CA ALA A 172 6.18 3.73 5.68
C ALA A 172 7.67 3.39 5.79
N GLU A 173 8.07 2.15 5.43
CA GLU A 173 9.44 1.65 5.57
C GLU A 173 10.49 2.54 4.89
N THR A 174 10.17 3.06 3.70
CA THR A 174 11.05 3.93 2.91
C THR A 174 10.79 5.42 3.13
N SER A 175 9.84 5.75 4.00
CA SER A 175 9.41 7.13 4.18
C SER A 175 10.33 7.89 5.12
N GLU A 176 10.50 9.17 4.85
CA GLU A 176 11.35 10.07 5.63
C GLU A 176 10.62 11.38 5.91
N VAL A 177 10.85 11.93 7.10
CA VAL A 177 10.19 13.16 7.57
C VAL A 177 11.20 14.30 7.60
N PHE A 178 10.82 15.42 6.97
CA PHE A 178 11.62 16.64 6.89
C PHE A 178 10.80 17.85 7.35
N PRO A 179 11.46 18.97 7.75
CA PRO A 179 10.74 20.23 7.99
C PRO A 179 9.95 20.72 6.77
N SER A 180 10.50 20.49 5.57
CA SER A 180 9.84 20.66 4.29
C SER A 180 10.55 19.81 3.23
N LEU A 181 9.81 19.31 2.25
CA LEU A 181 10.41 18.65 1.09
C LEU A 181 10.93 19.67 0.09
N SER A 182 12.13 19.40 -0.42
CA SER A 182 12.69 20.06 -1.61
C SER A 182 11.94 19.66 -2.88
N ASP A 183 12.06 20.48 -3.93
CA ASP A 183 11.48 20.17 -5.24
C ASP A 183 12.03 18.85 -5.80
N GLY A 184 13.31 18.55 -5.55
CA GLY A 184 13.93 17.28 -5.98
C GLY A 184 13.32 16.06 -5.30
N GLN A 185 13.04 16.12 -3.99
CA GLN A 185 12.37 15.03 -3.27
C GLN A 185 10.93 14.82 -3.78
N ARG A 186 10.20 15.91 -4.01
CA ARG A 186 8.83 15.86 -4.56
C ARG A 186 8.82 15.23 -5.94
N GLN A 187 9.74 15.66 -6.80
CA GLN A 187 9.90 15.15 -8.16
C GLN A 187 10.27 13.66 -8.16
N TYR A 188 11.16 13.24 -7.25
CA TYR A 188 11.56 11.84 -7.15
C TYR A 188 10.40 10.94 -6.71
N ASP A 189 9.60 11.36 -5.73
CA ASP A 189 8.39 10.63 -5.34
C ASP A 189 7.37 10.52 -6.48
N LEU A 190 7.26 11.56 -7.32
CA LEU A 190 6.40 11.55 -8.52
C LEU A 190 6.89 10.56 -9.57
N GLU A 191 8.20 10.50 -9.81
CA GLU A 191 8.81 9.55 -10.74
C GLU A 191 8.56 8.10 -10.30
N ILE A 192 8.81 7.81 -9.01
CA ILE A 192 8.52 6.50 -8.40
C ILE A 192 7.03 6.17 -8.55
N LEU A 193 6.14 7.11 -8.21
CA LEU A 193 4.70 6.90 -8.31
C LEU A 193 4.28 6.53 -9.74
N ILE A 194 4.76 7.28 -10.74
CA ILE A 194 4.41 7.05 -12.15
C ILE A 194 4.86 5.67 -12.58
N GLU A 195 6.11 5.29 -12.30
CA GLU A 195 6.67 3.99 -12.68
C GLU A 195 5.91 2.83 -12.00
N ASN A 196 5.76 2.90 -10.68
CA ASN A 196 5.11 1.85 -9.89
C ASN A 196 3.63 1.69 -10.24
N VAL A 197 2.90 2.79 -10.45
CA VAL A 197 1.48 2.75 -10.85
C VAL A 197 1.34 2.20 -12.26
N ALA A 198 2.19 2.62 -13.21
CA ALA A 198 2.18 2.10 -14.57
C ALA A 198 2.44 0.58 -14.59
N PHE A 199 3.46 0.12 -13.86
CA PHE A 199 3.76 -1.30 -13.72
C PHE A 199 2.59 -2.06 -13.08
N GLY A 200 2.03 -1.53 -12.00
CA GLY A 200 0.88 -2.14 -11.33
C GLY A 200 -0.37 -2.23 -12.21
N LEU A 201 -0.61 -1.23 -13.06
CA LEU A 201 -1.70 -1.23 -14.05
C LEU A 201 -1.46 -2.23 -15.18
N ALA A 202 -0.24 -2.33 -15.69
CA ALA A 202 0.13 -3.28 -16.74
C ALA A 202 -0.01 -4.74 -16.26
N ASP A 203 0.49 -5.04 -15.05
CA ASP A 203 0.34 -6.34 -14.39
C ASP A 203 -1.15 -6.74 -14.26
N LEU A 204 -2.02 -5.78 -13.90
CA LEU A 204 -3.46 -6.01 -13.85
C LEU A 204 -4.08 -6.26 -15.22
N GLY A 205 -3.66 -5.53 -16.25
CA GLY A 205 -4.10 -5.75 -17.63
C GLY A 205 -3.77 -7.16 -18.10
N ALA A 206 -2.53 -7.60 -17.88
CA ALA A 206 -2.09 -8.95 -18.21
C ALA A 206 -2.91 -10.03 -17.48
N MET A 207 -3.18 -9.84 -16.17
CA MET A 207 -4.03 -10.75 -15.39
C MET A 207 -5.49 -10.82 -15.88
N GLN A 208 -6.02 -9.73 -16.45
CA GLN A 208 -7.39 -9.66 -16.99
C GLN A 208 -7.48 -10.10 -18.45
N GLY A 209 -6.37 -10.51 -19.07
CA GLY A 209 -6.34 -10.87 -20.49
C GLY A 209 -6.46 -9.67 -21.42
N TRP A 210 -6.06 -8.46 -20.98
CA TRP A 210 -5.83 -7.31 -21.85
C TRP A 210 -4.52 -7.54 -22.60
N GLY A 211 -4.53 -8.54 -23.50
CA GLY A 211 -3.50 -8.67 -24.52
C GLY A 211 -3.51 -7.43 -25.40
N GLU A 212 -2.34 -7.11 -25.95
CA GLU A 212 -2.02 -5.98 -26.83
C GLU A 212 -2.85 -5.96 -28.14
N GLU A 213 -4.17 -5.85 -28.05
CA GLU A 213 -5.05 -5.57 -29.18
C GLU A 213 -5.63 -4.17 -28.98
N ASN A 214 -4.85 -3.13 -29.29
CA ASN A 214 -5.34 -1.79 -29.67
C ASN A 214 -4.21 -0.85 -30.15
N GLU A 215 -3.23 -1.34 -30.92
CA GLU A 215 -2.27 -0.46 -31.60
C GLU A 215 -2.17 -0.64 -33.12
N ASP A 216 -3.01 -1.46 -33.76
CA ASP A 216 -2.87 -1.72 -35.20
C ASP A 216 -4.17 -1.58 -36.02
N ASP A 217 -4.95 -0.52 -35.77
CA ASP A 217 -6.09 -0.20 -36.64
C ASP A 217 -6.21 1.29 -36.98
N SER A 218 -5.09 1.88 -37.44
CA SER A 218 -5.17 2.97 -38.42
C SER A 218 -3.82 3.18 -39.10
N ILE A 219 -3.66 2.60 -40.30
CA ILE A 219 -3.20 3.25 -41.55
C ILE A 219 -2.86 2.10 -42.53
N SER A 220 -3.88 1.60 -43.22
CA SER A 220 -3.68 0.90 -44.49
C SER A 220 -4.57 1.55 -45.55
N THR A 221 -3.90 2.39 -46.33
CA THR A 221 -4.19 2.85 -47.69
C THR A 221 -5.54 2.45 -48.30
N ARG A 222 -6.50 3.39 -48.34
CA ARG A 222 -7.55 3.39 -49.36
C ARG A 222 -7.02 4.08 -50.62
N THR A 223 -6.66 3.29 -51.62
CA THR A 223 -6.51 3.75 -53.00
C THR A 223 -7.87 4.25 -53.51
N PRO A 224 -7.99 5.45 -54.09
CA PRO A 224 -9.24 5.91 -54.67
C PRO A 224 -9.51 5.23 -56.03
N PRO A 225 -10.77 4.92 -56.38
CA PRO A 225 -11.09 4.35 -57.68
C PRO A 225 -11.00 5.40 -58.80
N THR A 226 -10.36 4.99 -59.89
CA THR A 226 -10.22 5.72 -61.16
C THR A 226 -11.59 5.99 -61.81
N VAL A 227 -11.91 7.25 -62.04
CA VAL A 227 -13.08 7.65 -62.85
C VAL A 227 -12.69 7.63 -64.32
N ALA A 228 -13.27 6.70 -65.08
CA ALA A 228 -13.18 6.69 -66.54
C ALA A 228 -14.21 7.68 -67.12
N SER A 229 -13.73 8.78 -67.69
CA SER A 229 -14.51 9.66 -68.57
C SER A 229 -14.51 9.09 -69.99
N GLY A 230 -15.64 8.51 -70.41
CA GLY A 230 -15.91 8.13 -71.79
C GLY A 230 -16.95 9.07 -72.40
N SER A 231 -16.51 9.87 -73.36
CA SER A 231 -17.32 10.71 -74.24
C SER A 231 -18.20 9.89 -75.19
N GLY A 232 -19.46 10.29 -75.34
CA GLY A 232 -20.41 9.84 -76.35
C GLY A 232 -21.65 10.73 -76.31
#